data_AF-A0A833D4C0-F1
#
_entry.id   AF-A0A833D4C0-F1
#
_cell.length_a   1.000
_cell.length_b   1.000
_cell.length_c   1.000
_cell.angle_alpha   90.00
_cell.angle_beta   90.00
_cell.angle_gamma   90.00
#
_symmetry.space_group_name_H-M   'P 1'
#
loop_
_entity.id
_entity.type
_entity.pdbx_description
1 polymer ?
#
loop_
_entity_poly.entity_id
_entity_poly.type
_entity_poly.pdbx_seq_one_letter_code
_entity_poly.pdbx_strand_id
1 'polypeptide(L)'
;FSSHIVEALELQHRDYFDAVYNVASLVYPLPDKSEILAWSHSLDGWYADKDAAFLNCEKLAEGVENEKNGITLQVLHQFDMFIKDNAPDVLNTYALIPNREGELKKRSQIYDAKDIPFWLYDIAKTLIPNDTSSFLDTHFADIGDFTAYSRNDLSKSINDTLVRLRKEYLDKNRCYEEGVQCTLAKLSMVFRNEAPQSVRATAMSLICEHLDESYEVAVLSPIDSDERDIAQLPFKHLAENMLLEISTASATWVSEHKDYVHDLHQALHTWNEYFDRNNPDKEGLATRYGAYPNSYLTPCRASELKQGEGIPDDLFGLYQAVFNKDLKESLIHEDYYSFWSFPVLQAKDVAKEIEDKLAEEKFENDIILDIIRNIDDVEWSSYFPRIAEKKAELFMKQVDADCKDGIFQLMKIDNPHKLNMLADLAVNNDFEEIIRRGKEALMKEKMAEVDFEYKKRLGQYVEDYIQKILALQLGDQLEGNHIRVENEQYGHDLVIWLNDEPIYFIEVKSRWSTNQSIKMTPLQLQTSVENKTSYALCCVDMTGIDHRIIEIDDYLPVEETINRTKVLTNIGELNEGIYNALRRGSADEIHIDDDYRCIIPQKVIDTNKVDFNELIQCITNIITKQNR
;
A
#
# COMPACT_ATOMS: atom_id res chain seq x y z
N PHE A 1 19.34 87.29 -35.14
CA PHE A 1 20.42 86.29 -35.00
C PHE A 1 21.74 87.02 -34.80
N SER A 2 22.72 86.42 -34.11
CA SER A 2 24.07 86.99 -33.98
C SER A 2 24.78 87.05 -35.34
N SER A 3 25.79 87.91 -35.46
CA SER A 3 26.60 88.05 -36.69
C SER A 3 27.15 86.72 -37.21
N HIS A 4 27.61 85.84 -36.31
CA HIS A 4 28.10 84.50 -36.65
C HIS A 4 27.04 83.59 -37.27
N ILE A 5 25.81 83.60 -36.73
CA ILE A 5 24.69 82.81 -37.32
C ILE A 5 24.29 83.39 -38.67
N VAL A 6 24.22 84.71 -38.79
CA VAL A 6 23.87 85.39 -40.05
C VAL A 6 24.88 85.05 -41.14
N GLU A 7 26.18 85.12 -40.84
CA GLU A 7 27.25 84.77 -41.78
C GLU A 7 27.14 83.31 -42.24
N ALA A 8 26.93 82.38 -41.30
CA ALA A 8 26.75 80.96 -41.59
C ALA A 8 25.54 80.71 -42.51
N LEU A 9 24.39 81.33 -42.22
CA LEU A 9 23.15 81.13 -42.99
C LEU A 9 23.14 81.86 -44.34
N GLU A 10 23.93 82.92 -44.52
CA GLU A 10 24.01 83.64 -45.80
C GLU A 10 25.05 83.06 -46.75
N LEU A 11 26.18 82.56 -46.23
CA LEU A 11 27.36 82.23 -47.03
C LEU A 11 27.70 80.74 -47.12
N GLN A 12 27.43 79.95 -46.07
CA GLN A 12 27.96 78.59 -45.95
C GLN A 12 26.86 77.52 -45.89
N HIS A 13 25.73 77.82 -45.25
CA HIS A 13 24.72 76.85 -44.86
C HIS A 13 23.29 77.37 -45.10
N ARG A 14 23.05 78.01 -46.25
CA ARG A 14 21.76 78.61 -46.60
C ARG A 14 20.59 77.63 -46.52
N ASP A 15 20.84 76.36 -46.81
CA ASP A 15 19.82 75.31 -46.79
C ASP A 15 19.28 75.02 -45.38
N TYR A 16 19.98 75.43 -44.32
CA TYR A 16 19.52 75.28 -42.94
C TYR A 16 18.76 76.50 -42.39
N PHE A 17 18.65 77.59 -43.16
CA PHE A 17 17.98 78.82 -42.71
C PHE A 17 16.54 78.57 -42.24
N ASP A 18 15.82 77.74 -43.00
CA ASP A 18 14.43 77.38 -42.69
C ASP A 18 14.33 76.66 -41.35
N ALA A 19 15.23 75.69 -41.10
CA ALA A 19 15.26 74.93 -39.86
C ALA A 19 15.61 75.84 -38.66
N VAL A 20 16.66 76.65 -38.79
CA VAL A 20 17.09 77.58 -37.73
C VAL A 20 16.01 78.61 -37.43
N TYR A 21 15.36 79.18 -38.44
CA TYR A 21 14.25 80.11 -38.24
C TYR A 21 13.06 79.42 -37.58
N ASN A 22 12.65 78.26 -38.07
CA ASN A 22 11.50 77.53 -37.52
C ASN A 22 11.72 77.20 -36.04
N VAL A 23 12.90 76.66 -35.68
CA VAL A 23 13.29 76.41 -34.29
C VAL A 23 13.26 77.70 -33.46
N ALA A 24 13.91 78.76 -33.95
CA ALA A 24 14.02 80.00 -33.20
C ALA A 24 12.65 80.68 -33.00
N SER A 25 11.75 80.59 -33.98
CA SER A 25 10.41 81.20 -33.95
C SER A 25 9.44 80.51 -32.99
N LEU A 26 9.69 79.23 -32.66
CA LEU A 26 8.91 78.50 -31.67
C LEU A 26 9.24 78.97 -30.25
N VAL A 27 10.49 79.38 -30.01
CA VAL A 27 10.98 79.76 -28.69
C VAL A 27 10.92 81.27 -28.48
N TYR A 28 11.15 82.06 -29.53
CA TYR A 28 11.33 83.52 -29.44
C TYR A 28 10.40 84.29 -30.39
N PRO A 29 9.95 85.49 -30.00
CA PRO A 29 9.25 86.39 -30.90
C PRO A 29 10.26 86.98 -31.91
N LEU A 30 10.16 86.54 -33.17
CA LEU A 30 11.06 86.96 -34.24
C LEU A 30 10.34 87.86 -35.25
N PRO A 31 11.07 88.80 -35.89
CA PRO A 31 10.66 89.41 -37.15
C PRO A 31 10.26 88.37 -38.21
N ASP A 32 9.51 88.84 -39.21
CA ASP A 32 9.17 88.01 -40.38
C ASP A 32 10.42 87.39 -40.99
N LYS A 33 10.29 86.14 -41.44
CA LYS A 33 11.39 85.34 -41.99
C LYS A 33 12.13 86.04 -43.13
N SER A 34 11.44 86.81 -43.95
CA SER A 34 12.04 87.59 -45.04
C SER A 34 12.88 88.79 -44.56
N GLU A 35 12.69 89.24 -43.32
CA GLU A 35 13.31 90.45 -42.78
C GLU A 35 14.35 90.16 -41.69
N ILE A 36 14.33 88.96 -41.09
CA ILE A 36 15.15 88.60 -39.91
C ILE A 36 16.65 88.83 -40.13
N LEU A 37 17.18 88.53 -41.31
CA LEU A 37 18.60 88.72 -41.63
C LEU A 37 18.94 90.21 -41.75
N ALA A 38 18.10 91.01 -42.42
CA ALA A 38 18.27 92.46 -42.54
C ALA A 38 18.18 93.17 -41.18
N TRP A 39 17.26 92.73 -40.32
CA TRP A 39 17.16 93.17 -38.94
C TRP A 39 18.41 92.80 -38.12
N SER A 40 18.93 91.59 -38.32
CA SER A 40 20.14 91.14 -37.62
C SER A 40 21.36 92.00 -37.96
N HIS A 41 21.58 92.32 -39.25
CA HIS A 41 22.63 93.26 -39.69
C HIS A 41 22.46 94.67 -39.13
N SER A 42 21.23 95.19 -39.13
CA SER A 42 20.94 96.54 -38.63
C SER A 42 21.17 96.65 -37.11
N LEU A 43 20.77 95.63 -36.37
CA LEU A 43 20.95 95.57 -34.92
C LEU A 43 22.43 95.38 -34.53
N ASP A 44 23.20 94.62 -35.31
CA ASP A 44 24.64 94.44 -35.09
C ASP A 44 25.37 95.80 -35.06
N GLY A 45 25.04 96.69 -36.01
CA GLY A 45 25.59 98.06 -36.03
C GLY A 45 25.16 98.95 -34.85
N TRP A 46 24.03 98.67 -34.19
CA TRP A 46 23.51 99.48 -33.07
C TRP A 46 23.89 98.92 -31.70
N TYR A 47 24.10 97.62 -31.61
CA TYR A 47 24.23 96.88 -30.35
C TYR A 47 25.40 95.89 -30.36
N ALA A 48 26.43 96.11 -31.18
CA ALA A 48 27.62 95.26 -31.30
C ALA A 48 28.23 94.80 -29.95
N ASP A 49 28.16 95.64 -28.92
CA ASP A 49 28.71 95.34 -27.58
C ASP A 49 27.70 94.70 -26.60
N LYS A 50 26.51 94.29 -27.05
CA LYS A 50 25.43 93.75 -26.20
C LYS A 50 24.95 92.37 -26.67
N ASP A 51 25.65 91.33 -26.22
CA ASP A 51 25.30 89.91 -26.48
C ASP A 51 23.88 89.51 -26.06
N ALA A 52 23.28 90.23 -25.10
CA ALA A 52 21.90 89.99 -24.68
C ALA A 52 20.87 90.22 -25.80
N ALA A 53 21.17 91.08 -26.78
CA ALA A 53 20.26 91.45 -27.86
C ALA A 53 20.20 90.41 -29.01
N PHE A 54 21.11 89.44 -29.03
CA PHE A 54 21.21 88.47 -30.13
C PHE A 54 20.96 87.03 -29.67
N LEU A 55 20.39 86.23 -30.57
CA LEU A 55 20.33 84.77 -30.45
C LEU A 55 21.61 84.18 -31.03
N ASN A 56 22.33 83.40 -30.23
CA ASN A 56 23.49 82.59 -30.63
C ASN A 56 23.11 81.10 -30.58
N CYS A 57 24.02 80.21 -30.99
CA CYS A 57 23.75 78.77 -31.05
C CYS A 57 23.36 78.19 -29.67
N GLU A 58 23.95 78.69 -28.58
CA GLU A 58 23.63 78.25 -27.21
C GLU A 58 22.20 78.60 -26.81
N LYS A 59 21.76 79.85 -27.01
CA LYS A 59 20.38 80.28 -26.71
C LYS A 59 19.35 79.51 -27.55
N LEU A 60 19.67 79.25 -28.82
CA LEU A 60 18.79 78.45 -29.68
C LEU A 60 18.70 77.00 -29.18
N ALA A 61 19.82 76.40 -28.81
CA ALA A 61 19.86 75.04 -28.26
C ALA A 61 19.14 74.93 -26.92
N GLU A 62 19.36 75.88 -26.01
CA GLU A 62 18.61 75.98 -24.74
C GLU A 62 17.10 76.10 -25.00
N GLY A 63 16.72 76.86 -26.03
CA GLY A 63 15.34 76.97 -26.49
C GLY A 63 14.73 75.62 -26.89
N VAL A 64 15.44 74.86 -27.73
CA VAL A 64 15.00 73.53 -28.19
C VAL A 64 14.89 72.53 -27.04
N GLU A 65 15.87 72.50 -26.14
CA GLU A 65 15.87 71.61 -24.97
C GLU A 65 14.64 71.86 -24.08
N ASN A 66 14.23 73.12 -23.93
CA ASN A 66 13.10 73.52 -23.09
C ASN A 66 11.73 73.44 -23.79
N GLU A 67 11.64 73.76 -25.09
CA GLU A 67 10.39 73.80 -25.85
C GLU A 67 10.54 73.03 -27.17
N LYS A 68 10.40 71.71 -27.07
CA LYS A 68 10.48 70.78 -28.20
C LYS A 68 9.16 70.53 -28.93
N ASN A 69 8.03 71.03 -28.40
CA ASN A 69 6.71 70.75 -28.99
C ASN A 69 6.54 71.53 -30.31
N GLY A 70 6.16 70.82 -31.36
CA GLY A 70 5.97 71.42 -32.69
C GLY A 70 7.22 71.42 -33.59
N ILE A 71 8.37 70.98 -33.08
CA ILE A 71 9.55 70.71 -33.92
C ILE A 71 9.39 69.32 -34.56
N THR A 72 9.40 69.26 -35.89
CA THR A 72 9.40 67.97 -36.60
C THR A 72 10.80 67.35 -36.58
N LEU A 73 10.91 66.02 -36.67
CA LEU A 73 12.21 65.34 -36.72
C LEU A 73 13.11 65.85 -37.85
N GLN A 74 12.52 66.18 -39.01
CA GLN A 74 13.28 66.75 -40.14
C GLN A 74 13.85 68.14 -39.82
N VAL A 75 13.06 69.01 -39.18
CA VAL A 75 13.51 70.35 -38.78
C VAL A 75 14.59 70.25 -37.70
N LEU A 76 14.41 69.35 -36.72
CA LEU A 76 15.40 69.11 -35.68
C LEU A 76 16.72 68.60 -36.25
N HIS A 77 16.68 67.62 -37.16
CA HIS A 77 17.87 67.07 -37.82
C HIS A 77 18.65 68.14 -38.58
N GLN A 78 17.97 68.97 -39.38
CA GLN A 78 18.60 70.07 -40.11
C GLN A 78 19.19 71.13 -39.17
N PHE A 79 18.52 71.42 -38.06
CA PHE A 79 19.03 72.32 -37.03
C PHE A 79 20.27 71.74 -36.36
N ASP A 80 20.27 70.45 -35.99
CA ASP A 80 21.42 69.80 -35.37
C ASP A 80 22.62 69.71 -36.32
N MET A 81 22.38 69.51 -37.62
CA MET A 81 23.42 69.60 -38.66
C MET A 81 24.01 71.02 -38.75
N PHE A 82 23.18 72.06 -38.65
CA PHE A 82 23.69 73.44 -38.54
C PHE A 82 24.54 73.64 -37.28
N ILE A 83 24.10 73.13 -36.13
CA ILE A 83 24.86 73.22 -34.87
C ILE A 83 26.17 72.45 -34.97
N LYS A 84 26.17 71.25 -35.57
CA LYS A 84 27.38 70.45 -35.82
C LYS A 84 28.44 71.24 -36.59
N ASP A 85 28.04 71.92 -37.66
CA ASP A 85 28.96 72.61 -38.55
C ASP A 85 29.49 73.92 -37.97
N ASN A 86 28.72 74.58 -37.09
CA ASN A 86 29.01 75.95 -36.62
C ASN A 86 29.37 76.06 -35.13
N ALA A 87 28.87 75.15 -34.29
CA ALA A 87 29.07 75.17 -32.84
C ALA A 87 28.98 73.76 -32.23
N PRO A 88 29.87 72.81 -32.61
CA PRO A 88 29.74 71.40 -32.24
C PRO A 88 29.75 71.12 -30.73
N ASP A 89 30.39 71.99 -29.92
CA ASP A 89 30.42 71.86 -28.46
C ASP A 89 29.05 72.07 -27.80
N VAL A 90 28.12 72.73 -28.49
CA VAL A 90 26.73 72.91 -28.03
C VAL A 90 26.02 71.56 -27.89
N LEU A 91 26.30 70.60 -28.79
CA LEU A 91 25.74 69.24 -28.75
C LEU A 91 26.18 68.46 -27.49
N ASN A 92 27.30 68.83 -26.88
CA ASN A 92 27.75 68.24 -25.60
C ASN A 92 27.07 68.89 -24.39
N THR A 93 26.61 70.13 -24.54
CA THR A 93 26.11 70.97 -23.44
C THR A 93 24.59 70.84 -23.28
N TYR A 94 23.85 70.83 -24.39
CA TYR A 94 22.39 70.81 -24.43
C TYR A 94 21.85 69.50 -25.02
N ALA A 95 20.70 69.05 -24.53
CA ALA A 95 20.03 67.85 -25.02
C ALA A 95 19.25 68.16 -26.30
N LEU A 96 19.85 67.84 -27.44
CA LEU A 96 19.29 68.10 -28.77
C LEU A 96 19.07 66.82 -29.58
N ILE A 97 19.87 65.79 -29.33
CA ILE A 97 19.94 64.60 -30.19
C ILE A 97 18.94 63.56 -29.67
N PRO A 98 17.95 63.13 -30.45
CA PRO A 98 16.96 62.17 -30.01
C PRO A 98 17.55 60.75 -29.88
N ASN A 99 17.16 60.06 -28.82
CA ASN A 99 17.26 58.61 -28.75
C ASN A 99 16.14 57.94 -29.58
N ARG A 100 16.12 56.60 -29.65
CA ARG A 100 15.09 55.84 -30.40
C ARG A 100 13.64 56.07 -29.95
N GLU A 101 13.41 56.61 -28.75
CA GLU A 101 12.08 56.95 -28.22
C GLU A 101 11.77 58.46 -28.40
N GLY A 102 12.63 59.21 -29.10
CA GLY A 102 12.48 60.64 -29.34
C GLY A 102 12.83 61.53 -28.15
N GLU A 103 13.40 60.98 -27.08
CA GLU A 103 13.91 61.79 -25.97
C GLU A 103 15.22 62.45 -26.36
N LEU A 104 15.28 63.78 -26.26
CA LEU A 104 16.50 64.52 -26.54
C LEU A 104 17.55 64.23 -25.45
N LYS A 105 18.78 63.95 -25.88
CA LYS A 105 19.95 63.68 -25.06
C LYS A 105 21.12 64.55 -25.51
N LYS A 106 22.07 64.74 -24.60
CA LYS A 106 23.36 65.32 -24.93
C LYS A 106 24.17 64.30 -25.72
N ARG A 107 25.08 64.75 -26.58
CA ARG A 107 25.99 63.88 -27.34
C ARG A 107 26.77 62.92 -26.45
N SER A 108 27.17 63.35 -25.26
CA SER A 108 27.90 62.52 -24.28
C SER A 108 27.05 61.44 -23.60
N GLN A 109 25.72 61.47 -23.78
CA GLN A 109 24.76 60.56 -23.16
C GLN A 109 24.15 59.57 -24.15
N ILE A 110 24.60 59.58 -25.41
CA ILE A 110 24.03 58.79 -26.49
C ILE A 110 25.10 57.94 -27.17
N TYR A 111 24.72 56.75 -27.61
CA TYR A 111 25.60 55.76 -28.23
C TYR A 111 25.09 55.35 -29.61
N ASP A 112 26.03 55.09 -30.54
CA ASP A 112 25.74 54.47 -31.82
C ASP A 112 25.49 52.97 -31.63
N ALA A 113 24.21 52.60 -31.62
CA ALA A 113 23.72 51.23 -31.48
C ALA A 113 23.17 50.67 -32.80
N LYS A 114 23.65 51.14 -33.96
CA LYS A 114 23.11 50.77 -35.30
C LYS A 114 23.00 49.27 -35.55
N ASP A 115 23.88 48.48 -34.96
CA ASP A 115 23.93 47.03 -35.15
C ASP A 115 22.84 46.28 -34.38
N ILE A 116 22.12 46.96 -33.48
CA ILE A 116 21.02 46.39 -32.68
C ILE A 116 19.68 46.71 -33.38
N PRO A 117 18.99 45.70 -33.97
CA PRO A 117 17.71 45.92 -34.64
C PRO A 117 16.62 46.45 -33.68
N PHE A 118 15.60 47.13 -34.22
CA PHE A 118 14.48 47.66 -33.43
C PHE A 118 13.74 46.58 -32.64
N TRP A 119 13.48 45.42 -33.24
CA TRP A 119 12.81 44.31 -32.55
C TRP A 119 13.62 43.81 -31.35
N LEU A 120 14.96 43.78 -31.44
CA LEU A 120 15.83 43.34 -30.35
C LEU A 120 15.90 44.40 -29.25
N TYR A 121 15.91 45.67 -29.65
CA TYR A 121 15.78 46.80 -28.75
C TYR A 121 14.49 46.76 -27.94
N ASP A 122 13.35 46.47 -28.58
CA ASP A 122 12.05 46.39 -27.91
C ASP A 122 11.97 45.27 -26.89
N ILE A 123 12.69 44.17 -27.11
CA ILE A 123 12.84 43.09 -26.12
C ILE A 123 13.80 43.54 -25.00
N ALA A 124 14.96 44.11 -25.34
CA ALA A 124 15.99 44.44 -24.36
C ALA A 124 15.59 45.59 -23.41
N LYS A 125 14.77 46.55 -23.88
CA LYS A 125 14.40 47.73 -23.10
C LYS A 125 13.61 47.41 -21.83
N THR A 126 12.95 46.26 -21.76
CA THR A 126 12.25 45.83 -20.55
C THR A 126 13.21 45.40 -19.44
N LEU A 127 14.39 44.85 -19.79
CA LEU A 127 15.41 44.42 -18.82
C LEU A 127 16.45 45.50 -18.53
N ILE A 128 16.84 46.27 -19.54
CA ILE A 128 17.90 47.29 -19.44
C ILE A 128 17.42 48.67 -19.95
N PRO A 129 16.34 49.23 -19.36
CA PRO A 129 15.77 50.51 -19.82
C PRO A 129 16.78 51.66 -19.74
N ASN A 130 17.63 51.68 -18.72
CA ASN A 130 18.63 52.73 -18.54
C ASN A 130 19.64 52.77 -19.71
N ASP A 131 20.15 51.62 -20.13
CA ASP A 131 21.13 51.52 -21.22
C ASP A 131 20.45 51.82 -22.56
N THR A 132 19.29 51.20 -22.82
CA THR A 132 18.55 51.38 -24.08
C THR A 132 18.04 52.82 -24.27
N SER A 133 17.80 53.58 -23.20
CA SER A 133 17.47 55.01 -23.26
C SER A 133 18.58 55.90 -23.85
N SER A 134 19.79 55.35 -23.99
CA SER A 134 20.93 56.04 -24.58
C SER A 134 21.18 55.67 -26.05
N PHE A 135 20.34 54.86 -26.68
CA PHE A 135 20.55 54.44 -28.07
C PHE A 135 20.09 55.53 -29.04
N LEU A 136 21.00 55.93 -29.93
CA LEU A 136 20.77 56.94 -30.96
C LEU A 136 19.62 56.55 -31.90
N ASP A 137 18.77 57.53 -32.23
CA ASP A 137 17.90 57.42 -33.41
C ASP A 137 18.77 57.42 -34.67
N THR A 138 18.67 56.37 -35.47
CA THR A 138 19.50 56.18 -36.66
C THR A 138 19.38 57.29 -37.70
N HIS A 139 18.29 58.09 -37.69
CA HIS A 139 18.16 59.27 -38.54
C HIS A 139 19.16 60.38 -38.18
N PHE A 140 19.70 60.38 -36.97
CA PHE A 140 20.62 61.37 -36.42
C PHE A 140 22.07 60.88 -36.40
N ALA A 141 22.38 59.75 -37.05
CA ALA A 141 23.71 59.13 -37.08
C ALA A 141 24.79 59.98 -37.77
N ASP A 142 24.40 60.90 -38.65
CA ASP A 142 25.28 61.80 -39.38
C ASP A 142 25.62 63.09 -38.61
N ILE A 143 25.02 63.35 -37.45
CA ILE A 143 25.27 64.57 -36.65
C ILE A 143 26.63 64.56 -35.95
N GLY A 144 27.27 63.41 -35.80
CA GLY A 144 28.65 63.36 -35.32
C GLY A 144 29.14 61.94 -35.06
N ASP A 145 30.37 61.85 -34.61
CA ASP A 145 30.93 60.60 -34.13
C ASP A 145 30.40 60.33 -32.71
N PHE A 146 29.66 59.23 -32.56
CA PHE A 146 29.14 58.76 -31.28
C PHE A 146 29.96 57.56 -30.79
N THR A 147 29.98 57.36 -29.48
CA THR A 147 30.59 56.15 -28.91
C THR A 147 29.78 54.94 -29.36
N ALA A 148 30.44 53.93 -29.93
CA ALA A 148 29.76 52.71 -30.35
C ALA A 148 29.23 51.91 -29.15
N TYR A 149 28.05 51.31 -29.32
CA TYR A 149 27.49 50.33 -28.40
C TYR A 149 27.13 49.07 -29.20
N SER A 150 27.97 48.05 -29.06
CA SER A 150 27.90 46.84 -29.86
C SER A 150 26.87 45.85 -29.31
N ARG A 151 26.55 44.80 -30.09
CA ARG A 151 25.78 43.64 -29.59
C ARG A 151 26.48 42.92 -28.44
N ASN A 152 27.81 42.97 -28.39
CA ASN A 152 28.56 42.42 -27.27
C ASN A 152 28.39 43.25 -26.00
N ASP A 153 28.28 44.58 -26.11
CA ASP A 153 27.93 45.45 -24.98
C ASP A 153 26.50 45.19 -24.51
N LEU A 154 25.56 45.04 -25.46
CA LEU A 154 24.18 44.65 -25.16
C LEU A 154 24.11 43.34 -24.37
N SER A 155 24.78 42.29 -24.87
CA SER A 155 24.87 40.99 -24.21
C SER A 155 25.47 41.12 -22.80
N LYS A 156 26.49 41.98 -22.63
CA LYS A 156 27.08 42.24 -21.31
C LYS A 156 26.06 42.88 -20.36
N SER A 157 25.39 43.94 -20.78
CA SER A 157 24.40 44.66 -19.98
C SER A 157 23.22 43.78 -19.57
N ILE A 158 22.72 42.95 -20.50
CA ILE A 158 21.71 41.93 -20.19
C ILE A 158 22.25 40.97 -19.15
N ASN A 159 23.43 40.38 -19.38
CA ASN A 159 24.01 39.38 -18.48
C ASN A 159 24.27 39.94 -17.06
N ASP A 160 24.81 41.16 -16.96
CA ASP A 160 25.04 41.83 -15.68
C ASP A 160 23.72 42.06 -14.92
N THR A 161 22.63 42.34 -15.65
CA THR A 161 21.28 42.48 -15.08
C THR A 161 20.73 41.13 -14.63
N LEU A 162 20.88 40.08 -15.45
CA LEU A 162 20.46 38.73 -15.09
C LEU A 162 21.19 38.20 -13.86
N VAL A 163 22.49 38.48 -13.70
CA VAL A 163 23.25 38.11 -12.49
C VAL A 163 22.68 38.78 -11.24
N ARG A 164 22.22 40.03 -11.33
CA ARG A 164 21.54 40.70 -10.20
C ARG A 164 20.18 40.07 -9.92
N LEU A 165 19.37 39.86 -10.96
CA LEU A 165 18.04 39.24 -10.82
C LEU A 165 18.13 37.82 -10.25
N ARG A 166 19.12 37.02 -10.66
CA ARG A 166 19.34 35.66 -10.11
C ARG A 166 19.55 35.69 -8.60
N LYS A 167 20.34 36.64 -8.09
CA LYS A 167 20.57 36.81 -6.64
C LYS A 167 19.32 37.26 -5.89
N GLU A 168 18.46 38.02 -6.55
CA GLU A 168 17.23 38.55 -5.96
C GLU A 168 16.10 37.51 -5.93
N TYR A 169 16.04 36.63 -6.94
CA TYR A 169 14.96 35.68 -7.16
C TYR A 169 15.42 34.22 -6.96
N LEU A 170 16.12 33.65 -7.95
CA LEU A 170 16.43 32.22 -7.98
C LEU A 170 17.26 31.74 -6.79
N ASP A 171 18.28 32.52 -6.36
CA ASP A 171 19.11 32.18 -5.18
C ASP A 171 18.32 32.24 -3.86
N LYS A 172 17.14 32.86 -3.87
CA LYS A 172 16.19 32.90 -2.76
C LYS A 172 15.00 31.95 -2.96
N ASN A 173 15.12 31.00 -3.89
CA ASN A 173 14.06 30.05 -4.26
C ASN A 173 12.73 30.74 -4.65
N ARG A 174 12.83 31.88 -5.34
CA ARG A 174 11.67 32.60 -5.89
C ARG A 174 11.76 32.62 -7.42
N CYS A 175 10.67 32.27 -8.10
CA CYS A 175 10.56 32.43 -9.55
C CYS A 175 10.54 33.92 -9.93
N TYR A 176 11.07 34.24 -11.11
CA TYR A 176 10.98 35.57 -11.71
C TYR A 176 9.53 36.01 -11.90
N GLU A 177 9.31 37.32 -11.93
CA GLU A 177 8.00 37.89 -12.26
C GLU A 177 7.65 37.65 -13.73
N GLU A 178 6.36 37.54 -14.04
CA GLU A 178 5.83 37.21 -15.37
C GLU A 178 6.47 38.05 -16.49
N GLY A 179 6.55 39.37 -16.33
CA GLY A 179 7.18 40.25 -17.33
C GLY A 179 8.67 39.97 -17.59
N VAL A 180 9.40 39.49 -16.57
CA VAL A 180 10.79 39.04 -16.73
C VAL A 180 10.80 37.70 -17.46
N GLN A 181 9.94 36.75 -17.09
CA GLN A 181 9.83 35.45 -17.77
C GLN A 181 9.53 35.61 -19.26
N CYS A 182 8.53 36.43 -19.62
CA CYS A 182 8.19 36.73 -21.01
C CYS A 182 9.36 37.36 -21.78
N THR A 183 10.11 38.27 -21.14
CA THR A 183 11.30 38.86 -21.78
C THR A 183 12.40 37.83 -21.99
N LEU A 184 12.66 36.97 -21.00
CA LEU A 184 13.63 35.89 -21.11
C LEU A 184 13.23 34.90 -22.21
N ALA A 185 11.94 34.58 -22.34
CA ALA A 185 11.43 33.73 -23.40
C ALA A 185 11.73 34.35 -24.77
N LYS A 186 11.39 35.63 -24.98
CA LYS A 186 11.66 36.36 -26.22
C LYS A 186 13.15 36.44 -26.56
N LEU A 187 14.01 36.69 -25.57
CA LEU A 187 15.47 36.63 -25.78
C LEU A 187 15.96 35.21 -26.10
N SER A 188 15.39 34.19 -25.47
CA SER A 188 15.77 32.78 -25.67
C SER A 188 15.35 32.24 -27.03
N MET A 189 14.38 32.88 -27.69
CA MET A 189 13.97 32.60 -29.06
C MET A 189 14.85 33.28 -30.12
N VAL A 190 15.90 34.01 -29.72
CA VAL A 190 16.88 34.55 -30.66
C VAL A 190 17.86 33.47 -31.09
N PHE A 191 17.98 33.24 -32.40
CA PHE A 191 18.87 32.22 -32.99
C PHE A 191 19.70 32.78 -34.15
N ARG A 192 20.79 32.09 -34.48
CA ARG A 192 21.66 32.46 -35.60
C ARG A 192 21.09 32.06 -36.98
N ASN A 193 20.07 31.19 -37.01
CA ASN A 193 19.46 30.64 -38.22
C ASN A 193 17.97 30.33 -38.00
N GLU A 194 17.22 30.17 -39.09
CA GLU A 194 15.76 29.98 -39.10
C GLU A 194 15.30 28.60 -38.60
N ALA A 195 16.14 27.57 -38.71
CA ALA A 195 15.81 26.20 -38.33
C ALA A 195 16.78 25.65 -37.26
N PRO A 196 16.71 26.18 -36.03
CA PRO A 196 17.65 25.81 -34.98
C PRO A 196 17.40 24.38 -34.50
N GLN A 197 18.44 23.54 -34.54
CA GLN A 197 18.42 22.19 -33.97
C GLN A 197 19.27 22.15 -32.71
N SER A 198 18.71 22.65 -31.60
CA SER A 198 19.41 22.73 -30.31
C SER A 198 18.47 22.39 -29.17
N VAL A 199 19.03 22.03 -28.01
CA VAL A 199 18.30 21.88 -26.74
C VAL A 199 17.39 23.09 -26.50
N ARG A 200 17.92 24.31 -26.69
CA ARG A 200 17.16 25.56 -26.52
C ARG A 200 15.95 25.60 -27.43
N ALA A 201 16.09 25.26 -28.71
CA ALA A 201 14.98 25.29 -29.66
C ALA A 201 13.86 24.33 -29.26
N THR A 202 14.20 23.10 -28.88
CA THR A 202 13.23 22.10 -28.42
C THR A 202 12.54 22.57 -27.13
N ALA A 203 13.32 22.96 -26.12
CA ALA A 203 12.77 23.39 -24.82
C ALA A 203 11.90 24.64 -24.94
N MET A 204 12.27 25.61 -25.79
CA MET A 204 11.50 26.85 -25.94
C MET A 204 10.09 26.63 -26.49
N SER A 205 9.87 25.62 -27.33
CA SER A 205 8.51 25.33 -27.81
C SER A 205 7.56 24.94 -26.66
N LEU A 206 8.05 24.11 -25.73
CA LEU A 206 7.33 23.67 -24.53
C LEU A 206 7.15 24.81 -23.52
N ILE A 207 8.22 25.59 -23.29
CA ILE A 207 8.19 26.71 -22.35
C ILE A 207 7.23 27.81 -22.82
N CYS A 208 7.22 28.12 -24.11
CA CYS A 208 6.29 29.09 -24.68
C CYS A 208 4.83 28.65 -24.51
N GLU A 209 4.52 27.37 -24.77
CA GLU A 209 3.19 26.82 -24.53
C GLU A 209 2.77 26.93 -23.05
N HIS A 210 3.67 26.60 -22.12
CA HIS A 210 3.42 26.72 -20.68
C HIS A 210 3.20 28.17 -20.23
N LEU A 211 3.92 29.12 -20.83
CA LEU A 211 3.83 30.55 -20.51
C LEU A 211 2.72 31.30 -21.28
N ASP A 212 1.92 30.61 -22.09
CA ASP A 212 0.93 31.22 -23.01
C ASP A 212 1.54 32.28 -23.93
N GLU A 213 2.78 32.03 -24.40
CA GLU A 213 3.52 32.88 -25.33
C GLU A 213 3.65 32.21 -26.71
N SER A 214 3.68 33.01 -27.76
CA SER A 214 3.87 32.49 -29.12
C SER A 214 5.33 32.09 -29.37
N TYR A 215 5.57 30.84 -29.75
CA TYR A 215 6.89 30.40 -30.19
C TYR A 215 7.23 30.94 -31.58
N GLU A 216 8.19 31.86 -31.66
CA GLU A 216 8.64 32.47 -32.93
C GLU A 216 10.17 32.56 -32.98
N VAL A 217 10.78 32.01 -34.03
CA VAL A 217 12.23 32.07 -34.23
C VAL A 217 12.64 33.48 -34.68
N ALA A 218 13.33 34.22 -33.83
CA ALA A 218 13.93 35.51 -34.17
C ALA A 218 15.37 35.32 -34.65
N VAL A 219 15.64 35.60 -35.93
CA VAL A 219 16.97 35.40 -36.52
C VAL A 219 17.85 36.63 -36.32
N LEU A 220 18.98 36.44 -35.64
CA LEU A 220 20.05 37.42 -35.50
C LEU A 220 21.36 36.83 -36.05
N SER A 221 21.67 37.16 -37.30
CA SER A 221 22.92 36.72 -37.95
C SER A 221 24.14 37.36 -37.28
N PRO A 222 25.19 36.59 -36.95
CA PRO A 222 26.42 37.12 -36.39
C PRO A 222 27.09 38.13 -37.33
N ILE A 223 27.63 39.21 -36.78
CA ILE A 223 28.40 40.23 -37.49
C ILE A 223 29.84 39.75 -37.68
N ASP A 224 30.39 39.07 -36.69
CA ASP A 224 31.74 38.50 -36.71
C ASP A 224 31.78 37.14 -35.97
N SER A 225 32.95 36.47 -36.01
CA SER A 225 33.15 35.17 -35.37
C SER A 225 33.14 35.21 -33.84
N ASP A 226 33.37 36.38 -33.26
CA ASP A 226 33.59 36.57 -31.83
C ASP A 226 32.32 37.04 -31.11
N GLU A 227 31.23 37.31 -31.86
CA GLU A 227 29.92 37.68 -31.32
C GLU A 227 29.37 36.57 -30.40
N ARG A 228 29.13 36.96 -29.14
CA ARG A 228 28.55 36.08 -28.12
C ARG A 228 27.08 35.81 -28.42
N ASP A 229 26.63 34.60 -28.11
CA ASP A 229 25.20 34.27 -28.20
C ASP A 229 24.42 35.01 -27.11
N ILE A 230 23.66 36.03 -27.52
CA ILE A 230 22.85 36.87 -26.63
C ILE A 230 21.80 36.07 -25.85
N ALA A 231 21.37 34.93 -26.38
CA ALA A 231 20.31 34.10 -25.83
C ALA A 231 20.83 33.03 -24.85
N GLN A 232 22.15 32.84 -24.72
CA GLN A 232 22.73 31.76 -23.92
C GLN A 232 22.38 31.87 -22.42
N LEU A 233 22.67 33.02 -21.80
CA LEU A 233 22.36 33.23 -20.38
C LEU A 233 20.86 33.45 -20.10
N PRO A 234 20.11 34.21 -20.93
CA PRO A 234 18.66 34.28 -20.81
C PRO A 234 17.98 32.91 -20.78
N PHE A 235 18.34 32.01 -21.71
CA PHE A 235 17.79 30.66 -21.74
C PHE A 235 18.12 29.87 -20.49
N LYS A 236 19.36 29.98 -20.01
CA LYS A 236 19.75 29.30 -18.76
C LYS A 236 18.93 29.76 -17.57
N HIS A 237 18.75 31.06 -17.41
CA HIS A 237 17.95 31.61 -16.32
C HIS A 237 16.47 31.25 -16.44
N LEU A 238 15.93 31.20 -17.66
CA LEU A 238 14.56 30.75 -17.91
C LEU A 238 14.39 29.26 -17.56
N ALA A 239 15.30 28.39 -17.99
CA ALA A 239 15.27 26.98 -17.64
C ALA A 239 15.40 26.76 -16.12
N GLU A 240 16.30 27.49 -15.45
CA GLU A 240 16.40 27.50 -13.97
C GLU A 240 15.06 27.92 -13.32
N ASN A 241 14.36 28.91 -13.90
CA ASN A 241 13.06 29.36 -13.41
C ASN A 241 11.97 28.29 -13.55
N MET A 242 11.88 27.62 -14.70
CA MET A 242 10.90 26.54 -14.93
C MET A 242 11.15 25.34 -14.02
N LEU A 243 12.41 24.96 -13.81
CA LEU A 243 12.76 23.87 -12.88
C LEU A 243 12.45 24.25 -11.42
N LEU A 244 12.61 25.53 -11.06
CA LEU A 244 12.24 26.02 -9.73
C LEU A 244 10.73 26.01 -9.51
N GLU A 245 9.94 26.42 -10.51
CA GLU A 245 8.48 26.33 -10.50
C GLU A 245 8.04 24.89 -10.20
N ILE A 246 8.53 23.92 -10.97
CA ILE A 246 8.26 22.49 -10.75
C ILE A 246 8.68 22.07 -9.34
N SER A 247 9.87 22.47 -8.88
CA SER A 247 10.37 22.07 -7.56
C SER A 247 9.55 22.60 -6.37
N THR A 248 8.74 23.64 -6.59
CA THR A 248 7.87 24.23 -5.57
C THR A 248 6.41 23.83 -5.75
N ALA A 249 6.11 23.04 -6.79
CA ALA A 249 4.77 22.59 -7.09
C ALA A 249 4.30 21.48 -6.13
N SER A 250 2.98 21.36 -6.00
CA SER A 250 2.36 20.23 -5.30
C SER A 250 2.30 18.99 -6.21
N ALA A 251 2.21 17.80 -5.62
CA ALA A 251 2.01 16.57 -6.39
C ALA A 251 0.75 16.61 -7.28
N THR A 252 -0.31 17.31 -6.84
CA THR A 252 -1.51 17.53 -7.65
C THR A 252 -1.20 18.33 -8.92
N TRP A 253 -0.45 19.42 -8.79
CA TRP A 253 -0.07 20.24 -9.93
C TRP A 253 0.82 19.47 -10.90
N VAL A 254 1.79 18.68 -10.40
CA VAL A 254 2.64 17.82 -11.23
C VAL A 254 1.81 16.79 -11.98
N SER A 255 0.79 16.22 -11.33
CA SER A 255 -0.14 15.29 -11.98
C SER A 255 -0.96 15.95 -13.09
N GLU A 256 -1.40 17.20 -12.90
CA GLU A 256 -2.17 17.96 -13.90
C GLU A 256 -1.30 18.40 -15.10
N HIS A 257 0.00 18.61 -14.88
CA HIS A 257 0.96 19.08 -15.89
C HIS A 257 2.01 18.01 -16.25
N LYS A 258 1.65 16.72 -16.14
CA LYS A 258 2.59 15.60 -16.25
C LYS A 258 3.38 15.63 -17.57
N ASP A 259 2.70 15.89 -18.68
CA ASP A 259 3.31 15.91 -20.01
C ASP A 259 4.34 17.04 -20.13
N TYR A 260 3.99 18.26 -19.67
CA TYR A 260 4.93 19.39 -19.65
C TYR A 260 6.18 19.09 -18.81
N VAL A 261 6.01 18.56 -17.59
CA VAL A 261 7.14 18.24 -16.71
C VAL A 261 8.04 17.20 -17.38
N HIS A 262 7.46 16.10 -17.84
CA HIS A 262 8.21 15.04 -18.52
C HIS A 262 8.95 15.56 -19.76
N ASP A 263 8.25 16.29 -20.63
CA ASP A 263 8.80 16.74 -21.91
C ASP A 263 9.86 17.83 -21.72
N LEU A 264 9.74 18.66 -20.69
CA LEU A 264 10.79 19.62 -20.32
C LEU A 264 12.06 18.88 -19.87
N HIS A 265 11.93 17.86 -19.01
CA HIS A 265 13.06 16.99 -18.65
C HIS A 265 13.65 16.33 -19.89
N GLN A 266 12.82 15.84 -20.80
CA GLN A 266 13.24 15.23 -22.05
C GLN A 266 14.00 16.23 -22.96
N ALA A 267 13.54 17.47 -23.06
CA ALA A 267 14.20 18.49 -23.86
C ALA A 267 15.58 18.87 -23.29
N LEU A 268 15.72 18.88 -21.96
CA LEU A 268 16.92 19.37 -21.27
C LEU A 268 17.98 18.28 -20.99
N HIS A 269 17.63 16.98 -20.96
CA HIS A 269 18.52 15.92 -20.45
C HIS A 269 19.85 15.73 -21.23
N THR A 270 19.95 16.28 -22.44
CA THR A 270 21.18 16.24 -23.28
C THR A 270 22.07 17.47 -23.10
N TRP A 271 21.62 18.45 -22.32
CA TRP A 271 22.35 19.68 -22.09
C TRP A 271 23.40 19.51 -20.98
N ASN A 272 24.67 19.81 -21.27
CA ASN A 272 25.75 19.66 -20.29
C ASN A 272 25.60 20.54 -19.03
N GLU A 273 24.85 21.64 -19.09
CA GLU A 273 24.51 22.43 -17.89
C GLU A 273 23.43 21.74 -17.03
N TYR A 274 22.55 20.97 -17.67
CA TYR A 274 21.51 20.21 -17.01
C TYR A 274 22.10 19.02 -16.26
N PHE A 275 22.87 18.18 -16.96
CA PHE A 275 23.67 17.10 -16.40
C PHE A 275 24.91 16.83 -17.26
N ASP A 276 26.11 16.96 -16.68
CA ASP A 276 27.36 16.66 -17.37
C ASP A 276 27.70 15.17 -17.27
N ARG A 277 27.31 14.39 -18.28
CA ARG A 277 27.57 12.94 -18.33
C ARG A 277 29.06 12.58 -18.33
N ASN A 278 29.94 13.51 -18.72
CA ASN A 278 31.39 13.30 -18.72
C ASN A 278 32.02 13.65 -17.35
N ASN A 279 31.28 14.38 -16.50
CA ASN A 279 31.71 14.72 -15.14
C ASN A 279 30.52 14.65 -14.17
N PRO A 280 30.08 13.44 -13.78
CA PRO A 280 28.87 13.25 -12.97
C PRO A 280 28.91 13.94 -11.59
N ASP A 281 30.10 14.23 -11.06
CA ASP A 281 30.30 14.92 -9.79
C ASP A 281 30.06 16.43 -9.89
N LYS A 282 30.01 17.00 -11.10
CA LYS A 282 29.71 18.42 -11.32
C LYS A 282 28.22 18.66 -11.11
N GLU A 283 27.90 19.51 -10.15
CA GLU A 283 26.52 19.93 -9.91
C GLU A 283 25.91 20.58 -11.17
N GLY A 284 24.87 19.92 -11.71
CA GLY A 284 24.06 20.41 -12.81
C GLY A 284 22.71 20.96 -12.33
N LEU A 285 21.90 21.45 -13.27
CA LEU A 285 20.55 21.94 -12.95
C LEU A 285 19.65 20.84 -12.38
N ALA A 286 19.79 19.61 -12.85
CA ALA A 286 19.01 18.45 -12.40
C ALA A 286 19.20 18.08 -10.91
N THR A 287 20.38 18.33 -10.35
CA THR A 287 20.66 18.13 -8.91
C THR A 287 20.38 19.37 -8.08
N ARG A 288 20.54 20.56 -8.67
CA ARG A 288 20.33 21.83 -7.98
C ARG A 288 18.85 22.07 -7.68
N TYR A 289 17.99 21.80 -8.67
CA TYR A 289 16.55 22.01 -8.58
C TYR A 289 15.84 20.69 -8.31
N GLY A 290 14.87 20.73 -7.37
CA GLY A 290 14.08 19.57 -6.98
C GLY A 290 12.96 19.24 -7.97
N ALA A 291 13.26 19.17 -9.27
CA ALA A 291 12.24 19.07 -10.30
C ALA A 291 11.80 17.63 -10.65
N TYR A 292 12.50 16.61 -10.13
CA TYR A 292 12.20 15.21 -10.45
C TYR A 292 11.07 14.66 -9.57
N PRO A 293 9.99 14.13 -10.14
CA PRO A 293 8.93 13.54 -9.35
C PRO A 293 9.34 12.18 -8.78
N ASN A 294 9.16 12.00 -7.46
CA ASN A 294 9.22 10.68 -6.84
C ASN A 294 8.01 9.79 -7.24
N SER A 295 7.92 8.59 -6.70
CA SER A 295 6.83 7.64 -6.99
C SER A 295 5.42 8.17 -6.65
N TYR A 296 5.33 9.22 -5.85
CA TYR A 296 4.07 9.93 -5.51
C TYR A 296 3.93 11.28 -6.23
N LEU A 297 4.70 11.51 -7.30
CA LEU A 297 4.73 12.76 -8.08
C LEU A 297 5.13 14.00 -7.26
N THR A 298 5.77 13.80 -6.10
CA THR A 298 6.30 14.91 -5.32
C THR A 298 7.66 15.32 -5.90
N PRO A 299 7.87 16.60 -6.24
CA PRO A 299 9.15 17.07 -6.75
C PRO A 299 10.28 16.90 -5.73
N CYS A 300 11.39 16.29 -6.15
CA CYS A 300 12.57 16.02 -5.35
C CYS A 300 13.84 16.28 -6.17
N ARG A 301 14.98 16.43 -5.49
CA ARG A 301 16.27 16.57 -6.19
C ARG A 301 16.71 15.21 -6.72
N ALA A 302 17.40 15.19 -7.86
CA ALA A 302 17.92 13.94 -8.41
C ALA A 302 18.83 13.18 -7.41
N SER A 303 19.56 13.90 -6.56
CA SER A 303 20.42 13.32 -5.52
C SER A 303 19.68 12.66 -4.35
N GLU A 304 18.39 12.94 -4.18
CA GLU A 304 17.56 12.40 -3.10
C GLU A 304 16.84 11.12 -3.54
N LEU A 305 16.89 10.80 -4.83
CA LEU A 305 16.12 9.73 -5.45
C LEU A 305 17.01 8.57 -5.89
N LYS A 306 16.43 7.37 -5.85
CA LYS A 306 17.01 6.13 -6.37
C LYS A 306 16.06 5.50 -7.39
N GLN A 307 16.61 4.78 -8.35
CA GLN A 307 15.82 3.97 -9.28
C GLN A 307 15.51 2.62 -8.63
N GLY A 308 14.23 2.33 -8.39
CA GLY A 308 13.78 1.06 -7.82
C GLY A 308 13.63 0.00 -8.90
N GLU A 309 14.36 -1.12 -8.78
CA GLU A 309 14.27 -2.24 -9.73
C GLU A 309 13.92 -3.55 -9.03
N GLY A 310 12.78 -4.13 -9.42
CA GLY A 310 12.37 -5.45 -8.97
C GLY A 310 12.17 -5.56 -7.45
N ILE A 311 11.78 -4.48 -6.77
CA ILE A 311 11.47 -4.47 -5.33
C ILE A 311 10.02 -4.94 -5.13
N PRO A 312 9.77 -6.08 -4.47
CA PRO A 312 8.41 -6.57 -4.20
C PRO A 312 7.66 -5.66 -3.22
N ASP A 313 6.32 -5.60 -3.35
CA ASP A 313 5.44 -4.82 -2.45
C ASP A 313 5.63 -5.15 -0.97
N ASP A 314 5.87 -6.42 -0.63
CA ASP A 314 6.12 -6.86 0.74
C ASP A 314 7.37 -6.21 1.35
N LEU A 315 8.43 -5.96 0.57
CA LEU A 315 9.62 -5.26 1.07
C LEU A 315 9.35 -3.80 1.39
N PHE A 316 8.44 -3.12 0.65
CA PHE A 316 8.02 -1.77 1.00
C PHE A 316 7.30 -1.74 2.34
N GLY A 317 6.40 -2.70 2.59
CA GLY A 317 5.71 -2.86 3.87
C GLY A 317 6.68 -3.12 5.03
N LEU A 318 7.64 -4.02 4.83
CA LEU A 318 8.68 -4.32 5.83
C LEU A 318 9.57 -3.09 6.10
N TYR A 319 9.98 -2.37 5.06
CA TYR A 319 10.80 -1.16 5.22
C TYR A 319 10.07 -0.09 6.04
N GLN A 320 8.80 0.16 5.73
CA GLN A 320 7.97 1.10 6.49
C GLN A 320 7.86 0.68 7.96
N ALA A 321 7.62 -0.60 8.24
CA ALA A 321 7.45 -1.06 9.61
C ALA A 321 8.76 -1.06 10.43
N VAL A 322 9.92 -1.28 9.80
CA VAL A 322 11.23 -1.26 10.48
C VAL A 322 11.79 0.16 10.63
N PHE A 323 11.67 1.00 9.61
CA PHE A 323 12.28 2.35 9.60
C PHE A 323 11.29 3.48 9.89
N ASN A 324 9.99 3.20 9.92
CA ASN A 324 8.92 4.20 9.98
C ASN A 324 9.04 5.26 8.86
N LYS A 325 9.41 4.81 7.66
CA LYS A 325 9.64 5.63 6.47
C LYS A 325 9.13 4.92 5.23
N ASP A 326 8.50 5.67 4.33
CA ASP A 326 8.03 5.11 3.07
C ASP A 326 9.16 5.18 2.05
N LEU A 327 9.68 4.01 1.65
CA LEU A 327 10.77 3.93 0.69
C LEU A 327 10.38 4.57 -0.66
N LYS A 328 9.09 4.53 -1.06
CA LYS A 328 8.61 5.10 -2.33
C LYS A 328 8.80 6.62 -2.40
N GLU A 329 8.89 7.32 -1.27
CA GLU A 329 9.20 8.75 -1.24
C GLU A 329 10.62 9.06 -1.76
N SER A 330 11.52 8.07 -1.65
CA SER A 330 12.92 8.16 -2.12
C SER A 330 13.17 7.49 -3.47
N LEU A 331 12.12 7.00 -4.13
CA LEU A 331 12.22 6.37 -5.45
C LEU A 331 11.74 7.32 -6.53
N ILE A 332 12.55 7.49 -7.58
CA ILE A 332 12.18 8.25 -8.78
C ILE A 332 10.99 7.58 -9.48
N HIS A 333 10.07 8.37 -10.05
CA HIS A 333 8.99 7.86 -10.88
C HIS A 333 9.55 7.20 -12.17
N GLU A 334 9.01 6.05 -12.57
CA GLU A 334 9.54 5.21 -13.66
C GLU A 334 9.76 5.95 -15.00
N ASP A 335 8.83 6.83 -15.38
CA ASP A 335 8.92 7.66 -16.60
C ASP A 335 10.20 8.52 -16.69
N TYR A 336 10.90 8.76 -15.57
CA TYR A 336 12.04 9.68 -15.50
C TYR A 336 13.40 8.99 -15.43
N TYR A 337 13.46 7.65 -15.44
CA TYR A 337 14.69 6.87 -15.28
C TYR A 337 15.79 7.23 -16.29
N SER A 338 15.42 7.68 -17.50
CA SER A 338 16.37 7.91 -18.59
C SER A 338 17.07 9.28 -18.57
N PHE A 339 16.58 10.23 -17.75
CA PHE A 339 17.02 11.62 -17.80
C PHE A 339 18.25 11.91 -16.93
N TRP A 340 18.51 11.06 -15.94
CA TRP A 340 19.66 11.15 -15.03
C TRP A 340 20.18 9.75 -14.66
N SER A 341 21.46 9.65 -14.29
CA SER A 341 22.06 8.40 -13.81
C SER A 341 21.73 8.17 -12.33
N PHE A 342 20.50 7.74 -12.03
CA PHE A 342 20.07 7.47 -10.65
C PHE A 342 20.78 6.23 -10.08
N PRO A 343 21.16 6.24 -8.78
CA PRO A 343 21.59 5.04 -8.10
C PRO A 343 20.47 3.98 -8.14
N VAL A 344 20.80 2.77 -8.58
CA VAL A 344 19.84 1.67 -8.61
C VAL A 344 19.74 1.04 -7.22
N LEU A 345 18.51 0.84 -6.75
CA LEU A 345 18.18 0.14 -5.53
C LEU A 345 17.43 -1.14 -5.90
N GLN A 346 18.00 -2.30 -5.56
CA GLN A 346 17.37 -3.60 -5.82
C GLN A 346 16.82 -4.21 -4.53
N ALA A 347 15.95 -5.21 -4.67
CA ALA A 347 15.33 -5.93 -3.55
C ALA A 347 16.35 -6.39 -2.49
N LYS A 348 17.50 -6.93 -2.93
CA LYS A 348 18.59 -7.38 -2.05
C LYS A 348 19.19 -6.25 -1.20
N ASP A 349 19.24 -5.03 -1.74
CA ASP A 349 19.83 -3.88 -1.06
C ASP A 349 18.87 -3.38 0.02
N VAL A 350 17.57 -3.30 -0.31
CA VAL A 350 16.49 -2.99 0.64
C VAL A 350 16.43 -4.02 1.76
N ALA A 351 16.42 -5.31 1.42
CA ALA A 351 16.37 -6.40 2.39
C ALA A 351 17.60 -6.41 3.30
N LYS A 352 18.78 -6.12 2.75
CA LYS A 352 20.01 -5.97 3.54
C LYS A 352 19.92 -4.81 4.52
N GLU A 353 19.44 -3.63 4.10
CA GLU A 353 19.23 -2.50 5.00
C GLU A 353 18.29 -2.87 6.16
N ILE A 354 17.18 -3.57 5.86
CA ILE A 354 16.24 -4.10 6.86
C ILE A 354 16.94 -5.09 7.80
N GLU A 355 17.65 -6.08 7.26
CA GLU A 355 18.31 -7.13 8.05
C GLU A 355 19.41 -6.56 8.95
N ASP A 356 20.18 -5.58 8.46
CA ASP A 356 21.20 -4.88 9.24
C ASP A 356 20.57 -4.11 10.41
N LYS A 357 19.47 -3.40 10.15
CA LYS A 357 18.73 -2.67 11.20
C LYS A 357 18.15 -3.60 12.27
N LEU A 358 17.56 -4.72 11.85
CA LEU A 358 17.05 -5.75 12.77
C LEU A 358 18.19 -6.39 13.58
N ALA A 359 19.36 -6.61 12.97
CA ALA A 359 20.52 -7.17 13.65
C ALA A 359 21.06 -6.23 14.74
N GLU A 360 21.10 -4.91 14.50
CA GLU A 360 21.45 -3.90 15.50
C GLU A 360 20.50 -3.95 16.72
N GLU A 361 19.21 -4.17 16.46
CA GLU A 361 18.17 -4.36 17.47
C GLU A 361 18.12 -5.81 18.00
N LYS A 362 19.19 -6.58 17.78
CA LYS A 362 19.36 -7.96 18.23
C LYS A 362 18.23 -8.88 17.80
N PHE A 363 17.53 -8.56 16.73
CA PHE A 363 16.40 -9.31 16.23
C PHE A 363 15.24 -9.44 17.24
N GLU A 364 14.99 -8.39 18.02
CA GLU A 364 13.89 -8.37 19.01
C GLU A 364 12.53 -7.97 18.42
N ASN A 365 12.52 -7.35 17.23
CA ASN A 365 11.30 -6.92 16.55
C ASN A 365 10.45 -8.12 16.06
N ASP A 366 9.14 -8.07 16.27
CA ASP A 366 8.20 -9.15 15.93
C ASP A 366 8.03 -9.36 14.42
N ILE A 367 8.35 -8.35 13.61
CA ILE A 367 8.32 -8.40 12.15
C ILE A 367 9.22 -9.48 11.54
N ILE A 368 10.18 -9.97 12.31
CA ILE A 368 11.02 -11.12 11.93
C ILE A 368 10.18 -12.36 11.65
N LEU A 369 9.05 -12.52 12.32
CA LEU A 369 8.13 -13.63 12.07
C LEU A 369 7.50 -13.54 10.67
N ASP A 370 7.23 -12.33 10.18
CA ASP A 370 6.71 -12.12 8.82
C ASP A 370 7.78 -12.43 7.77
N ILE A 371 9.04 -12.05 8.02
CA ILE A 371 10.17 -12.43 7.15
C ILE A 371 10.37 -13.95 7.15
N ILE A 372 10.31 -14.60 8.32
CA ILE A 372 10.47 -16.07 8.46
C ILE A 372 9.37 -16.82 7.72
N ARG A 373 8.12 -16.32 7.71
CA ARG A 373 7.01 -16.95 6.96
C ARG A 373 7.30 -17.08 5.47
N ASN A 374 8.03 -16.13 4.90
CA ASN A 374 8.38 -16.11 3.48
C ASN A 374 9.76 -16.73 3.18
N ILE A 375 10.58 -17.01 4.20
CA ILE A 375 11.99 -17.42 4.04
C ILE A 375 12.19 -18.77 3.34
N ASP A 376 11.16 -19.61 3.29
CA ASP A 376 11.22 -20.90 2.61
C ASP A 376 11.14 -20.73 1.07
N ASP A 377 10.80 -19.53 0.58
CA ASP A 377 11.00 -19.12 -0.81
C ASP A 377 12.49 -18.84 -1.08
N VAL A 378 13.00 -19.35 -2.22
CA VAL A 378 14.42 -19.25 -2.60
C VAL A 378 14.88 -17.79 -2.73
N GLU A 379 14.04 -16.90 -3.24
CA GLU A 379 14.37 -15.49 -3.39
C GLU A 379 14.47 -14.80 -2.03
N TRP A 380 13.48 -15.02 -1.15
CA TRP A 380 13.46 -14.46 0.20
C TRP A 380 14.64 -14.94 1.05
N SER A 381 14.99 -16.22 0.96
CA SER A 381 16.18 -16.75 1.63
C SER A 381 17.47 -16.07 1.13
N SER A 382 17.51 -15.63 -0.13
CA SER A 382 18.66 -14.91 -0.68
C SER A 382 18.70 -13.44 -0.26
N TYR A 383 17.53 -12.83 -0.05
CA TYR A 383 17.38 -11.45 0.42
C TYR A 383 17.76 -11.29 1.90
N PHE A 384 17.44 -12.28 2.74
CA PHE A 384 17.68 -12.25 4.19
C PHE A 384 18.56 -13.43 4.66
N PRO A 385 19.85 -13.47 4.28
CA PRO A 385 20.70 -14.64 4.51
C PRO A 385 20.96 -14.94 6.00
N ARG A 386 21.05 -13.92 6.88
CA ARG A 386 21.30 -14.15 8.32
C ARG A 386 20.06 -14.67 9.02
N ILE A 387 18.90 -14.14 8.66
CA ILE A 387 17.60 -14.62 9.18
C ILE A 387 17.36 -16.04 8.69
N ALA A 388 17.65 -16.33 7.40
CA ALA A 388 17.54 -17.68 6.86
C ALA A 388 18.43 -18.69 7.58
N GLU A 389 19.70 -18.34 7.82
CA GLU A 389 20.65 -19.20 8.56
C GLU A 389 20.18 -19.48 9.99
N LYS A 390 19.59 -18.49 10.66
CA LYS A 390 19.19 -18.56 12.08
C LYS A 390 17.70 -18.71 12.31
N LYS A 391 16.91 -19.10 11.29
CA LYS A 391 15.44 -19.03 11.34
C LYS A 391 14.83 -19.74 12.55
N ALA A 392 15.34 -20.92 12.91
CA ALA A 392 14.86 -21.68 14.05
C ALA A 392 15.17 -21.00 15.40
N GLU A 393 16.38 -20.43 15.54
CA GLU A 393 16.79 -19.69 16.74
C GLU A 393 15.96 -18.41 16.90
N LEU A 394 15.83 -17.64 15.83
CA LEU A 394 15.08 -16.39 15.81
C LEU A 394 13.58 -16.61 16.07
N PHE A 395 12.99 -17.64 15.47
CA PHE A 395 11.61 -18.04 15.77
C PHE A 395 11.44 -18.35 17.27
N MET A 396 12.29 -19.21 17.83
CA MET A 396 12.22 -19.56 19.27
C MET A 396 12.53 -18.39 20.21
N LYS A 397 13.24 -17.37 19.74
CA LYS A 397 13.50 -16.14 20.49
C LYS A 397 12.23 -15.29 20.63
N GLN A 398 11.37 -15.27 19.61
CA GLN A 398 10.12 -14.51 19.57
C GLN A 398 8.95 -15.22 20.30
N VAL A 399 9.07 -16.53 20.53
CA VAL A 399 8.09 -17.30 21.31
C VAL A 399 8.14 -16.92 22.79
N ASP A 400 6.97 -16.64 23.38
CA ASP A 400 6.81 -16.40 24.81
C ASP A 400 7.40 -17.55 25.65
N ALA A 401 8.10 -17.21 26.75
CA ALA A 401 8.77 -18.19 27.60
C ALA A 401 7.84 -19.31 28.08
N ASP A 402 6.59 -18.99 28.41
CA ASP A 402 5.60 -19.96 28.92
C ASP A 402 5.08 -20.89 27.81
N CYS A 403 5.23 -20.50 26.54
CA CYS A 403 4.78 -21.28 25.38
C CYS A 403 5.86 -22.23 24.83
N LYS A 404 7.13 -22.05 25.21
CA LYS A 404 8.26 -22.81 24.61
C LYS A 404 8.13 -24.31 24.80
N ASP A 405 7.75 -24.77 25.99
CA ASP A 405 7.57 -26.20 26.27
C ASP A 405 6.44 -26.81 25.43
N GLY A 406 5.35 -26.06 25.24
CA GLY A 406 4.24 -26.46 24.38
C GLY A 406 4.69 -26.63 22.92
N ILE A 407 5.45 -25.66 22.38
CA ILE A 407 6.01 -25.75 21.03
C ILE A 407 6.97 -26.93 20.90
N PHE A 408 7.87 -27.16 21.86
CA PHE A 408 8.76 -28.32 21.84
C PHE A 408 8.01 -29.65 21.86
N GLN A 409 6.89 -29.75 22.57
CA GLN A 409 6.05 -30.94 22.54
C GLN A 409 5.37 -31.13 21.18
N LEU A 410 4.86 -30.05 20.56
CA LEU A 410 4.27 -30.10 19.22
C LEU A 410 5.31 -30.52 18.17
N MET A 411 6.55 -30.02 18.26
CA MET A 411 7.64 -30.39 17.34
C MET A 411 8.05 -31.87 17.43
N LYS A 412 7.78 -32.56 18.54
CA LYS A 412 8.04 -33.99 18.72
C LYS A 412 6.94 -34.89 18.13
N ILE A 413 5.88 -34.30 17.59
CA ILE A 413 4.79 -35.06 16.96
C ILE A 413 5.24 -35.46 15.56
N ASP A 414 5.71 -36.70 15.42
CA ASP A 414 6.18 -37.23 14.13
C ASP A 414 5.03 -37.52 13.13
N ASN A 415 3.76 -37.47 13.58
CA ASN A 415 2.58 -37.76 12.76
C ASN A 415 1.97 -36.45 12.19
N PRO A 416 2.09 -36.19 10.88
CA PRO A 416 1.60 -34.95 10.27
C PRO A 416 0.09 -34.76 10.40
N HIS A 417 -0.69 -35.84 10.28
CA HIS A 417 -2.14 -35.78 10.41
C HIS A 417 -2.54 -35.36 11.83
N LYS A 418 -1.87 -35.91 12.85
CA LYS A 418 -2.11 -35.55 14.25
C LYS A 418 -1.74 -34.10 14.54
N LEU A 419 -0.62 -33.63 13.98
CA LEU A 419 -0.19 -32.24 14.13
C LEU A 419 -1.17 -31.27 13.46
N ASN A 420 -1.62 -31.58 12.24
CA ASN A 420 -2.61 -30.77 11.52
C ASN A 420 -3.96 -30.72 12.25
N MET A 421 -4.44 -31.85 12.77
CA MET A 421 -5.65 -31.86 13.60
C MET A 421 -5.53 -30.98 14.85
N LEU A 422 -4.34 -30.92 15.48
CA LEU A 422 -4.11 -30.06 16.63
C LEU A 422 -4.08 -28.58 16.22
N ALA A 423 -3.48 -28.25 15.08
CA ALA A 423 -3.48 -26.90 14.54
C ALA A 423 -4.90 -26.42 14.21
N ASP A 424 -5.70 -27.25 13.53
CA ASP A 424 -7.10 -26.97 13.22
C ASP A 424 -7.96 -26.80 14.48
N LEU A 425 -7.68 -27.61 15.51
CA LEU A 425 -8.38 -27.53 16.78
C LEU A 425 -8.02 -26.25 17.53
N ALA A 426 -6.74 -25.84 17.52
CA ALA A 426 -6.24 -24.66 18.23
C ALA A 426 -6.84 -23.34 17.72
N VAL A 427 -7.27 -23.27 16.45
CA VAL A 427 -7.95 -22.10 15.88
C VAL A 427 -9.47 -22.12 16.07
N ASN A 428 -10.02 -23.16 16.69
CA ASN A 428 -11.45 -23.28 16.94
C ASN A 428 -11.87 -22.49 18.19
N ASN A 429 -12.90 -21.65 18.07
CA ASN A 429 -13.40 -20.83 19.17
C ASN A 429 -13.89 -21.64 20.38
N ASP A 430 -14.28 -22.90 20.17
CA ASP A 430 -14.77 -23.82 21.22
C ASP A 430 -13.69 -24.81 21.69
N PHE A 431 -12.40 -24.54 21.42
CA PHE A 431 -11.26 -25.42 21.74
C PHE A 431 -11.36 -26.05 23.14
N GLU A 432 -11.51 -25.22 24.18
CA GLU A 432 -11.54 -25.66 25.57
C GLU A 432 -12.73 -26.59 25.86
N GLU A 433 -13.90 -26.28 25.30
CA GLU A 433 -15.14 -27.02 25.52
C GLU A 433 -15.12 -28.37 24.80
N ILE A 434 -14.55 -28.42 23.58
CA ILE A 434 -14.35 -29.67 22.83
C ILE A 434 -13.45 -30.63 23.61
N ILE A 435 -12.32 -30.14 24.13
CA ILE A 435 -11.39 -30.95 24.93
C ILE A 435 -12.07 -31.47 26.20
N ARG A 436 -12.85 -30.64 26.89
CA ARG A 436 -13.57 -31.04 28.11
C ARG A 436 -14.59 -32.13 27.84
N ARG A 437 -15.49 -31.92 26.86
CA ARG A 437 -16.54 -32.89 26.53
C ARG A 437 -15.99 -34.20 25.98
N GLY A 438 -14.93 -34.14 25.16
CA GLY A 438 -14.27 -35.34 24.64
C GLY A 438 -13.72 -36.23 25.77
N LYS A 439 -13.09 -35.63 26.78
CA LYS A 439 -12.60 -36.36 27.97
C LYS A 439 -13.74 -36.99 28.77
N GLU A 440 -14.83 -36.24 28.98
CA GLU A 440 -16.01 -36.72 29.73
C GLU A 440 -16.71 -37.89 29.03
N ALA A 441 -16.88 -37.82 27.71
CA ALA A 441 -17.51 -38.87 26.91
C ALA A 441 -16.71 -40.18 26.98
N LEU A 442 -15.39 -40.11 26.79
CA LEU A 442 -14.50 -41.28 26.86
C LEU A 442 -14.51 -41.93 28.25
N MET A 443 -14.59 -41.13 29.30
CA MET A 443 -14.67 -41.65 30.68
C MET A 443 -16.00 -42.37 30.92
N LYS A 444 -17.11 -41.83 30.41
CA LYS A 444 -18.44 -42.45 30.54
C LYS A 444 -18.53 -43.79 29.82
N GLU A 445 -17.94 -43.90 28.64
CA GLU A 445 -17.90 -45.14 27.86
C GLU A 445 -17.15 -46.25 28.60
N LYS A 446 -15.95 -45.93 29.13
CA LYS A 446 -15.16 -46.88 29.95
C LYS A 446 -15.90 -47.36 31.19
N MET A 447 -16.68 -46.49 31.84
CA MET A 447 -17.47 -46.88 33.01
C MET A 447 -18.64 -47.81 32.66
N ALA A 448 -19.23 -47.67 31.47
CA ALA A 448 -20.33 -48.51 31.02
C ALA A 448 -19.88 -49.93 30.66
N GLU A 449 -18.69 -50.08 30.06
CA GLU A 449 -18.11 -51.39 29.75
C GLU A 449 -17.88 -52.24 31.02
N VAL A 450 -17.35 -51.62 32.06
CA VAL A 450 -17.08 -52.27 33.35
C VAL A 450 -18.37 -52.76 34.03
N ASP A 451 -19.46 -51.98 33.98
CA ASP A 451 -20.76 -52.36 34.56
C ASP A 451 -21.43 -53.53 33.82
N PHE A 452 -21.24 -53.62 32.50
CA PHE A 452 -21.77 -54.72 31.69
C PHE A 452 -21.09 -56.05 32.00
N GLU A 453 -19.76 -56.07 32.06
CA GLU A 453 -18.98 -57.28 32.36
C GLU A 453 -19.34 -57.85 33.75
N TYR A 454 -19.54 -56.97 34.72
CA TYR A 454 -19.91 -57.36 36.07
C TYR A 454 -21.26 -58.10 36.13
N LYS A 455 -22.30 -57.57 35.47
CA LYS A 455 -23.65 -58.18 35.45
C LYS A 455 -23.65 -59.57 34.81
N LYS A 456 -22.82 -59.79 33.79
CA LYS A 456 -22.71 -61.09 33.10
C LYS A 456 -22.14 -62.17 34.02
N ARG A 457 -21.07 -61.87 34.76
CA ARG A 457 -20.45 -62.82 35.71
C ARG A 457 -21.41 -63.25 36.81
N LEU A 458 -22.25 -62.35 37.31
CA LEU A 458 -23.23 -62.70 38.33
C LEU A 458 -24.27 -63.71 37.81
N GLY A 459 -24.82 -63.51 36.61
CA GLY A 459 -25.83 -64.40 36.05
C GLY A 459 -25.39 -65.86 36.08
N GLN A 460 -24.18 -66.10 35.56
CA GLN A 460 -23.55 -67.43 35.53
C GLN A 460 -23.38 -68.03 36.93
N TYR A 461 -22.90 -67.25 37.90
CA TYR A 461 -22.71 -67.71 39.28
C TYR A 461 -24.00 -68.26 39.90
N VAL A 462 -25.14 -67.60 39.65
CA VAL A 462 -26.44 -68.02 40.19
C VAL A 462 -26.98 -69.27 39.48
N GLU A 463 -26.83 -69.35 38.16
CA GLU A 463 -27.20 -70.53 37.36
C GLU A 463 -26.46 -71.79 37.83
N ASP A 464 -25.13 -71.73 37.93
CA ASP A 464 -24.28 -72.83 38.38
C ASP A 464 -24.65 -73.31 39.79
N TYR A 465 -25.06 -72.38 40.65
CA TYR A 465 -25.37 -72.74 42.03
C TYR A 465 -26.73 -73.41 42.18
N ILE A 466 -27.76 -72.93 41.48
CA ILE A 466 -29.06 -73.61 41.43
C ILE A 466 -28.92 -75.02 40.84
N GLN A 467 -28.09 -75.20 39.81
CA GLN A 467 -27.78 -76.52 39.24
C GLN A 467 -27.23 -77.48 40.31
N LYS A 468 -26.25 -77.03 41.11
CA LYS A 468 -25.64 -77.84 42.19
C LYS A 468 -26.68 -78.24 43.24
N ILE A 469 -27.54 -77.32 43.67
CA ILE A 469 -28.59 -77.60 44.66
C ILE A 469 -29.58 -78.64 44.13
N LEU A 470 -30.06 -78.49 42.88
CA LEU A 470 -30.97 -79.43 42.23
C LEU A 470 -30.35 -80.83 42.12
N ALA A 471 -29.09 -80.91 41.68
CA ALA A 471 -28.37 -82.18 41.54
C ALA A 471 -28.21 -82.90 42.89
N LEU A 472 -27.90 -82.17 43.96
CA LEU A 472 -27.80 -82.72 45.32
C LEU A 472 -29.16 -83.22 45.83
N GLN A 473 -30.21 -82.40 45.75
CA GLN A 473 -31.52 -82.75 46.33
C GLN A 473 -32.27 -83.84 45.57
N LEU A 474 -32.10 -83.94 44.25
CA LEU A 474 -32.74 -84.97 43.42
C LEU A 474 -31.95 -86.29 43.40
N GLY A 475 -30.62 -86.21 43.54
CA GLY A 475 -29.74 -87.40 43.57
C GLY A 475 -30.02 -88.33 44.76
N ASP A 476 -30.48 -87.79 45.89
CA ASP A 476 -30.77 -88.57 47.10
C ASP A 476 -32.07 -89.38 47.04
N GLN A 477 -32.97 -89.14 46.07
CA GLN A 477 -34.35 -89.62 46.19
C GLN A 477 -34.67 -90.99 45.55
N LEU A 478 -33.84 -91.58 44.67
CA LEU A 478 -34.19 -92.83 43.97
C LEU A 478 -32.96 -93.68 43.56
N GLU A 479 -32.68 -94.77 44.30
CA GLU A 479 -31.70 -95.79 43.86
C GLU A 479 -32.20 -96.50 42.58
N GLY A 480 -31.49 -96.33 41.46
CA GLY A 480 -31.71 -97.05 40.20
C GLY A 480 -32.11 -96.22 38.98
N ASN A 481 -32.32 -94.91 39.13
CA ASN A 481 -32.65 -93.99 38.01
C ASN A 481 -31.47 -93.08 37.67
N HIS A 482 -31.13 -92.95 36.39
CA HIS A 482 -30.09 -92.01 35.94
C HIS A 482 -30.70 -90.60 35.80
N ILE A 483 -30.69 -89.82 36.89
CA ILE A 483 -31.08 -88.40 36.90
C ILE A 483 -29.84 -87.54 36.67
N ARG A 484 -29.91 -86.59 35.72
CA ARG A 484 -28.86 -85.56 35.51
C ARG A 484 -29.49 -84.18 35.41
N VAL A 485 -28.80 -83.17 35.94
CA VAL A 485 -29.16 -81.75 35.81
C VAL A 485 -28.06 -81.07 35.00
N GLU A 486 -28.38 -80.63 33.79
CA GLU A 486 -27.41 -80.08 32.84
C GLU A 486 -27.73 -78.63 32.51
N ASN A 487 -26.68 -77.84 32.24
CA ASN A 487 -26.80 -76.48 31.73
C ASN A 487 -26.88 -76.54 30.20
N GLU A 488 -28.09 -76.38 29.66
CA GLU A 488 -28.36 -76.33 28.22
C GLU A 488 -29.06 -75.01 27.89
N GLN A 489 -28.43 -74.19 27.04
CA GLN A 489 -28.96 -72.88 26.69
C GLN A 489 -29.82 -72.95 25.43
N TYR A 490 -31.13 -73.16 25.61
CA TYR A 490 -32.10 -73.05 24.51
C TYR A 490 -33.51 -72.69 25.02
N GLY A 491 -33.66 -71.46 25.51
CA GLY A 491 -34.93 -70.97 26.08
C GLY A 491 -35.15 -71.38 27.54
N HIS A 492 -34.11 -71.88 28.19
CA HIS A 492 -34.00 -72.20 29.62
C HIS A 492 -32.51 -72.19 29.95
N ASP A 493 -32.17 -72.25 31.23
CA ASP A 493 -30.78 -72.31 31.70
C ASP A 493 -30.40 -73.74 32.12
N LEU A 494 -31.36 -74.52 32.66
CA LEU A 494 -31.12 -75.88 33.15
C LEU A 494 -32.19 -76.87 32.64
N VAL A 495 -31.77 -78.13 32.43
CA VAL A 495 -32.65 -79.27 32.09
C VAL A 495 -32.43 -80.40 33.06
N ILE A 496 -33.51 -81.00 33.53
CA ILE A 496 -33.51 -82.22 34.32
C ILE A 496 -33.87 -83.37 33.40
N TRP A 497 -32.98 -84.34 33.33
CA TRP A 497 -33.15 -85.53 32.52
C TRP A 497 -33.38 -86.76 33.40
N LEU A 498 -34.19 -87.68 32.92
CA LEU A 498 -34.40 -89.00 33.50
C LEU A 498 -34.19 -90.04 32.39
N ASN A 499 -33.19 -90.91 32.54
CA ASN A 499 -32.88 -91.96 31.55
C ASN A 499 -32.78 -91.42 30.11
N ASP A 500 -32.00 -90.34 29.93
CA ASP A 500 -31.77 -89.64 28.65
C ASP A 500 -33.00 -88.95 28.02
N GLU A 501 -34.12 -88.84 28.73
CA GLU A 501 -35.28 -88.03 28.33
C GLU A 501 -35.41 -86.76 29.18
N PRO A 502 -35.64 -85.57 28.58
CA PRO A 502 -35.79 -84.33 29.33
C PRO A 502 -37.17 -84.28 29.96
N ILE A 503 -37.23 -84.13 31.29
CA ILE A 503 -38.48 -84.20 32.06
C ILE A 503 -38.88 -82.88 32.69
N TYR A 504 -37.94 -81.94 32.84
CA TYR A 504 -38.20 -80.64 33.43
C TYR A 504 -37.19 -79.58 32.98
N PHE A 505 -37.65 -78.36 32.75
CA PHE A 505 -36.85 -77.22 32.28
C PHE A 505 -36.90 -76.09 33.29
N ILE A 506 -35.77 -75.41 33.52
CA ILE A 506 -35.67 -74.38 34.54
C ILE A 506 -34.92 -73.17 33.97
N GLU A 507 -35.54 -72.01 34.15
CA GLU A 507 -34.95 -70.70 33.87
C GLU A 507 -34.58 -70.03 35.19
N VAL A 508 -33.36 -69.50 35.29
CA VAL A 508 -32.81 -68.89 36.50
C VAL A 508 -32.53 -67.40 36.25
N LYS A 509 -33.12 -66.53 37.07
CA LYS A 509 -32.92 -65.08 36.99
C LYS A 509 -32.46 -64.53 38.34
N SER A 510 -31.28 -63.90 38.33
CA SER A 510 -30.76 -63.17 39.48
C SER A 510 -31.41 -61.78 39.59
N ARG A 511 -31.68 -61.35 40.83
CA ARG A 511 -32.38 -60.09 41.13
C ARG A 511 -31.60 -59.24 42.12
N TRP A 512 -31.53 -57.94 41.85
CA TRP A 512 -30.81 -56.97 42.68
C TRP A 512 -31.71 -56.07 43.53
N SER A 513 -33.02 -56.13 43.27
CA SER A 513 -34.03 -55.50 44.09
C SER A 513 -35.34 -56.27 43.96
N THR A 514 -36.09 -56.32 45.04
CA THR A 514 -37.37 -57.04 45.11
C THR A 514 -38.52 -56.34 44.39
N ASN A 515 -38.29 -55.13 43.84
CA ASN A 515 -39.32 -54.33 43.16
C ASN A 515 -39.22 -54.37 41.61
N GLN A 516 -38.24 -55.08 41.06
CA GLN A 516 -38.04 -55.13 39.61
C GLN A 516 -38.81 -56.29 38.95
N SER A 517 -39.32 -56.05 37.75
CA SER A 517 -39.88 -57.09 36.88
C SER A 517 -38.77 -57.94 36.25
N ILE A 518 -39.02 -59.23 36.04
CA ILE A 518 -38.13 -60.07 35.23
C ILE A 518 -38.43 -59.89 33.75
N LYS A 519 -37.39 -59.97 32.93
CA LYS A 519 -37.52 -60.06 31.47
C LYS A 519 -37.17 -61.47 31.02
N MET A 520 -38.05 -62.08 30.24
CA MET A 520 -37.80 -63.34 29.50
C MET A 520 -37.65 -63.02 28.01
N THR A 521 -36.75 -63.73 27.34
CA THR A 521 -36.61 -63.65 25.87
C THR A 521 -37.79 -64.33 25.16
N PRO A 522 -38.00 -64.09 23.86
CA PRO A 522 -39.03 -64.77 23.07
C PRO A 522 -38.92 -66.30 23.14
N LEU A 523 -37.70 -66.83 23.05
CA LEU A 523 -37.44 -68.26 23.15
C LEU A 523 -37.80 -68.80 24.54
N GLN A 524 -37.45 -68.09 25.62
CA GLN A 524 -37.83 -68.49 26.98
C GLN A 524 -39.35 -68.47 27.17
N LEU A 525 -40.03 -67.47 26.62
CA LEU A 525 -41.49 -67.41 26.62
C LEU A 525 -42.08 -68.64 25.90
N GLN A 526 -41.60 -68.93 24.69
CA GLN A 526 -42.03 -70.07 23.88
C GLN A 526 -41.83 -71.40 24.62
N THR A 527 -40.60 -71.68 25.06
CA THR A 527 -40.24 -72.93 25.72
C THR A 527 -41.06 -73.15 27.00
N SER A 528 -41.35 -72.07 27.75
CA SER A 528 -42.18 -72.15 28.95
C SER A 528 -43.61 -72.61 28.66
N VAL A 529 -44.19 -72.20 27.52
CA VAL A 529 -45.56 -72.56 27.14
C VAL A 529 -45.62 -73.93 26.49
N GLU A 530 -44.64 -74.30 25.67
CA GLU A 530 -44.54 -75.65 25.08
C GLU A 530 -44.39 -76.73 26.16
N ASN A 531 -43.65 -76.42 27.24
CA ASN A 531 -43.44 -77.30 28.39
C ASN A 531 -44.23 -76.84 29.62
N LYS A 532 -45.48 -76.39 29.41
CA LYS A 532 -46.34 -75.73 30.39
C LYS A 532 -46.40 -76.39 31.78
N THR A 533 -46.37 -77.72 31.86
CA THR A 533 -46.47 -78.49 33.11
C THR A 533 -45.11 -78.95 33.67
N SER A 534 -44.03 -78.66 32.96
CA SER A 534 -42.68 -79.14 33.24
C SER A 534 -41.62 -78.04 33.04
N TYR A 535 -42.00 -76.77 33.26
CA TYR A 535 -41.11 -75.62 33.14
C TYR A 535 -41.26 -74.69 34.36
N ALA A 536 -40.17 -74.28 34.98
CA ALA A 536 -40.18 -73.34 36.09
C ALA A 536 -39.27 -72.13 35.88
N LEU A 537 -39.68 -70.99 36.43
CA LEU A 537 -38.85 -69.79 36.54
C LEU A 537 -38.39 -69.61 37.99
N CYS A 538 -37.09 -69.78 38.23
CA CYS A 538 -36.40 -69.54 39.49
C CYS A 538 -35.92 -68.09 39.57
N CYS A 539 -36.42 -67.37 40.56
CA CYS A 539 -36.09 -65.98 40.85
C CYS A 539 -35.22 -65.91 42.11
N VAL A 540 -33.91 -65.69 41.95
CA VAL A 540 -32.97 -65.67 43.08
C VAL A 540 -32.71 -64.23 43.52
N ASP A 541 -33.03 -63.92 44.79
CA ASP A 541 -32.81 -62.59 45.37
C ASP A 541 -31.37 -62.40 45.86
N MET A 542 -30.61 -61.62 45.09
CA MET A 542 -29.21 -61.27 45.36
C MET A 542 -29.06 -59.94 46.11
N THR A 543 -30.16 -59.33 46.56
CA THR A 543 -30.12 -58.06 47.30
C THR A 543 -29.33 -58.23 48.60
N GLY A 544 -28.32 -57.37 48.80
CA GLY A 544 -27.52 -57.32 50.03
C GLY A 544 -26.38 -58.34 50.14
N ILE A 545 -26.09 -59.12 49.09
CA ILE A 545 -24.94 -60.03 49.04
C ILE A 545 -23.65 -59.21 48.77
N ASP A 546 -22.57 -59.47 49.51
CA ASP A 546 -21.27 -58.81 49.27
C ASP A 546 -20.73 -59.23 47.90
N HIS A 547 -20.45 -58.23 47.07
CA HIS A 547 -19.92 -58.40 45.72
C HIS A 547 -18.64 -59.26 45.67
N ARG A 548 -17.86 -59.30 46.76
CA ARG A 548 -16.63 -60.11 46.87
C ARG A 548 -16.86 -61.62 46.86
N ILE A 549 -18.04 -62.11 47.24
CA ILE A 549 -18.37 -63.55 47.25
C ILE A 549 -18.32 -64.14 45.82
N ILE A 550 -18.73 -63.34 44.82
CA ILE A 550 -18.75 -63.71 43.39
C ILE A 550 -17.34 -63.64 42.78
N GLU A 551 -16.45 -62.80 43.34
CA GLU A 551 -15.07 -62.68 42.86
C GLU A 551 -14.19 -63.87 43.30
N ILE A 552 -14.49 -64.47 44.45
CA ILE A 552 -13.77 -65.62 45.00
C ILE A 552 -14.48 -66.97 44.73
N ASP A 553 -15.61 -66.94 44.03
CA ASP A 553 -16.41 -68.13 43.63
C ASP A 553 -16.86 -68.99 44.83
N ASP A 554 -17.15 -68.34 45.96
CA ASP A 554 -17.63 -68.99 47.18
C ASP A 554 -19.16 -69.02 47.18
N TYR A 555 -19.77 -70.10 47.66
CA TYR A 555 -21.21 -70.31 47.57
C TYR A 555 -21.93 -70.03 48.88
N LEU A 556 -23.06 -69.30 48.83
CA LEU A 556 -23.94 -69.14 49.99
C LEU A 556 -24.39 -70.50 50.52
N PRO A 557 -24.70 -70.66 51.83
CA PRO A 557 -25.29 -71.90 52.33
C PRO A 557 -26.55 -72.32 51.55
N VAL A 558 -26.74 -73.62 51.34
CA VAL A 558 -27.86 -74.19 50.56
C VAL A 558 -29.22 -73.69 51.08
N GLU A 559 -29.43 -73.68 52.40
CA GLU A 559 -30.66 -73.18 53.01
C GLU A 559 -30.90 -71.69 52.75
N GLU A 560 -29.84 -70.87 52.77
CA GLU A 560 -29.97 -69.44 52.49
C GLU A 560 -30.39 -69.19 51.03
N THR A 561 -29.84 -69.97 50.11
CA THR A 561 -30.16 -69.86 48.68
C THR A 561 -31.57 -70.35 48.38
N ILE A 562 -31.99 -71.46 49.00
CA ILE A 562 -33.38 -71.95 48.94
C ILE A 562 -34.34 -70.87 49.43
N ASN A 563 -34.06 -70.23 50.58
CA ASN A 563 -34.91 -69.18 51.15
C ASN A 563 -34.97 -67.91 50.29
N ARG A 564 -33.91 -67.64 49.50
CA ARG A 564 -33.83 -66.50 48.58
C ARG A 564 -34.41 -66.81 47.20
N THR A 565 -34.77 -68.06 46.91
CA THR A 565 -35.26 -68.48 45.60
C THR A 565 -36.77 -68.63 45.61
N LYS A 566 -37.45 -67.75 44.88
CA LYS A 566 -38.89 -67.86 44.60
C LYS A 566 -39.07 -68.57 43.27
N VAL A 567 -39.92 -69.59 43.21
CA VAL A 567 -40.13 -70.37 41.99
C VAL A 567 -41.53 -70.20 41.45
N LEU A 568 -41.68 -70.06 40.13
CA LEU A 568 -42.97 -70.11 39.45
C LEU A 568 -43.03 -71.40 38.64
N THR A 569 -43.63 -72.44 39.21
CA THR A 569 -43.81 -73.76 38.55
C THR A 569 -44.96 -73.76 37.53
N ASN A 570 -45.82 -72.74 37.55
CA ASN A 570 -46.93 -72.54 36.61
C ASN A 570 -46.65 -71.43 35.59
N ILE A 571 -45.40 -71.00 35.43
CA ILE A 571 -45.05 -69.86 34.56
C ILE A 571 -45.49 -70.08 33.10
N GLY A 572 -45.43 -71.31 32.61
CA GLY A 572 -45.95 -71.66 31.29
C GLY A 572 -47.45 -71.41 31.14
N GLU A 573 -48.24 -71.66 32.19
CA GLU A 573 -49.68 -71.39 32.18
C GLU A 573 -49.96 -69.88 32.18
N LEU A 574 -49.21 -69.13 32.97
CA LEU A 574 -49.32 -67.68 33.06
C LEU A 574 -48.93 -67.00 31.74
N ASN A 575 -47.95 -67.57 31.03
CA ASN A 575 -47.44 -67.07 29.76
C ASN A 575 -48.29 -67.45 28.55
N GLU A 576 -49.10 -68.51 28.65
CA GLU A 576 -49.88 -69.09 27.54
C GLU A 576 -50.77 -68.05 26.83
N GLY A 577 -51.44 -67.17 27.59
CA GLY A 577 -52.28 -66.13 27.01
C GLY A 577 -51.50 -65.13 26.15
N ILE A 578 -50.31 -64.73 26.60
CA ILE A 578 -49.44 -63.79 25.88
C ILE A 578 -48.82 -64.49 24.67
N TYR A 579 -48.31 -65.71 24.84
CA TYR A 579 -47.73 -66.49 23.74
C TYR A 579 -48.74 -66.78 22.63
N ASN A 580 -49.98 -67.17 22.99
CA ASN A 580 -51.04 -67.39 22.00
C ASN A 580 -51.46 -66.11 21.26
N ALA A 581 -51.39 -64.95 21.92
CA ALA A 581 -51.61 -63.67 21.25
C ALA A 581 -50.50 -63.33 20.25
N LEU A 582 -49.25 -63.73 20.55
CA LEU A 582 -48.09 -63.55 19.68
C LEU A 582 -48.04 -64.55 18.51
N ARG A 583 -48.50 -65.79 18.71
CA ARG A 583 -48.46 -66.89 17.73
C ARG A 583 -49.53 -66.79 16.62
N ARG A 584 -50.55 -65.94 16.76
CA ARG A 584 -51.64 -65.75 15.78
C ARG A 584 -51.24 -64.80 14.63
N GLY A 585 -50.08 -65.03 14.03
CA GLY A 585 -49.64 -64.29 12.85
C GLY A 585 -49.15 -65.23 11.76
N SER A 586 -49.92 -65.37 10.68
CA SER A 586 -49.32 -65.73 9.38
C SER A 586 -48.56 -64.51 8.81
N ALA A 587 -47.73 -64.70 7.78
CA ALA A 587 -47.01 -63.59 7.12
C ALA A 587 -47.95 -62.47 6.60
N ASP A 588 -49.26 -62.75 6.51
CA ASP A 588 -50.31 -61.83 6.06
C ASP A 588 -51.09 -61.15 7.21
N GLU A 589 -50.66 -61.33 8.46
CA GLU A 589 -51.29 -60.74 9.66
C GLU A 589 -50.31 -59.84 10.43
N ILE A 590 -50.83 -58.81 11.12
CA ILE A 590 -50.04 -57.95 12.00
C ILE A 590 -49.48 -58.81 13.14
N HIS A 591 -48.16 -58.90 13.24
CA HIS A 591 -47.44 -59.65 14.25
C HIS A 591 -46.35 -58.79 14.91
N ILE A 592 -45.80 -59.27 16.02
CA ILE A 592 -44.71 -58.61 16.75
C ILE A 592 -43.38 -59.21 16.28
N ASP A 593 -42.41 -58.35 15.98
CA ASP A 593 -41.06 -58.71 15.53
C ASP A 593 -40.27 -59.47 16.61
N ASP A 594 -39.32 -60.33 16.22
CA ASP A 594 -38.63 -61.32 17.06
C ASP A 594 -37.76 -60.73 18.20
N ASP A 595 -37.67 -59.41 18.35
CA ASP A 595 -36.88 -58.72 19.40
C ASP A 595 -37.72 -58.23 20.60
N TYR A 596 -38.90 -58.80 20.81
CA TYR A 596 -39.72 -58.49 21.98
C TYR A 596 -39.17 -59.13 23.27
N ARG A 597 -39.57 -58.63 24.43
CA ARG A 597 -39.28 -59.28 25.72
C ARG A 597 -40.55 -59.43 26.53
N CYS A 598 -40.76 -60.62 27.09
CA CYS A 598 -41.85 -60.84 28.03
C CYS A 598 -41.47 -60.28 29.40
N ILE A 599 -42.31 -59.43 29.97
CA ILE A 599 -42.08 -58.84 31.29
C ILE A 599 -42.95 -59.60 32.29
N ILE A 600 -42.34 -60.23 33.28
CA ILE A 600 -43.03 -60.86 34.41
C ILE A 600 -43.06 -59.86 35.58
N PRO A 601 -44.22 -59.24 35.87
CA PRO A 601 -44.32 -58.24 36.92
C PRO A 601 -44.08 -58.84 38.30
N GLN A 602 -43.49 -58.06 39.20
CA GLN A 602 -43.22 -58.51 40.58
C GLN A 602 -44.48 -59.04 41.29
N LYS A 603 -45.61 -58.36 41.09
CA LYS A 603 -46.90 -58.78 41.67
C LYS A 603 -47.32 -60.18 41.22
N VAL A 604 -47.05 -60.56 39.98
CA VAL A 604 -47.37 -61.91 39.45
C VAL A 604 -46.53 -62.95 40.16
N ILE A 605 -45.24 -62.66 40.38
CA ILE A 605 -44.30 -63.53 41.07
C ILE A 605 -44.69 -63.70 42.53
N ASP A 606 -44.98 -62.61 43.24
CA ASP A 606 -45.39 -62.74 44.64
C ASP A 606 -46.75 -63.43 44.83
N THR A 607 -47.62 -63.40 43.82
CA THR A 607 -48.93 -64.08 43.86
C THR A 607 -48.84 -65.58 43.56
N ASN A 608 -47.93 -65.99 42.67
CA ASN A 608 -47.84 -67.37 42.16
C ASN A 608 -46.58 -68.11 42.64
N LYS A 609 -45.71 -67.46 43.41
CA LYS A 609 -44.49 -68.10 43.92
C LYS A 609 -44.82 -69.31 44.78
N VAL A 610 -43.98 -70.31 44.63
CA VAL A 610 -43.83 -71.43 45.53
C VAL A 610 -42.42 -71.44 46.08
N ASP A 611 -42.23 -72.11 47.20
CA ASP A 611 -40.91 -72.32 47.77
C ASP A 611 -40.11 -73.30 46.90
N PHE A 612 -38.77 -73.19 46.91
CA PHE A 612 -37.91 -74.06 46.11
C PHE A 612 -38.12 -75.57 46.40
N ASN A 613 -38.49 -75.93 47.63
CA ASN A 613 -38.81 -77.32 47.97
C ASN A 613 -40.07 -77.83 47.25
N GLU A 614 -41.02 -76.96 46.90
CA GLU A 614 -42.18 -77.35 46.10
C GLU A 614 -41.78 -77.67 44.66
N LEU A 615 -40.79 -76.96 44.10
CA LEU A 615 -40.20 -77.30 42.80
C LEU A 615 -39.62 -78.72 42.82
N ILE A 616 -38.83 -79.05 43.85
CA ILE A 616 -38.28 -80.41 44.03
C ILE A 616 -39.42 -81.43 44.08
N GLN A 617 -40.46 -81.17 44.86
CA GLN A 617 -41.60 -82.07 44.95
C GLN A 617 -42.34 -82.23 43.60
N CYS A 618 -42.49 -81.16 42.82
CA CYS A 618 -43.06 -81.22 41.46
C CYS A 618 -42.24 -82.14 40.56
N ILE A 619 -40.92 -82.00 40.57
CA ILE A 619 -40.00 -82.82 39.78
C ILE A 619 -40.05 -84.29 40.24
N THR A 620 -39.94 -84.54 41.55
CA THR A 620 -40.04 -85.90 42.13
C THR A 620 -41.36 -86.58 41.78
N ASN A 621 -42.48 -85.84 41.76
CA ASN A 621 -43.78 -86.38 41.36
C ASN A 621 -43.81 -86.84 39.90
N ILE A 622 -43.14 -86.10 38.99
CA ILE A 622 -43.02 -86.49 37.57
C ILE A 622 -42.18 -87.76 37.46
N ILE A 623 -41.02 -87.79 38.14
CA ILE A 623 -40.13 -88.96 38.14
C ILE A 623 -40.85 -90.20 38.70
N THR A 624 -41.61 -90.07 39.79
CA THR A 624 -42.34 -91.19 40.41
C THR A 624 -43.47 -91.71 39.52
N LYS A 625 -44.13 -90.83 38.74
CA LYS A 625 -45.18 -91.23 37.79
C LYS A 625 -44.63 -91.95 36.57
N GLN A 626 -43.43 -91.62 36.11
CA GLN A 626 -42.80 -92.28 34.95
C GLN A 626 -42.16 -93.63 35.30
N ASN A 627 -41.88 -93.89 36.59
CA ASN A 627 -41.37 -95.17 37.09
C ASN A 627 -42.46 -96.18 37.52
N ARG A 628 -43.74 -95.83 37.36
CA ARG A 628 -44.90 -96.74 37.49
C ARG A 628 -45.43 -97.09 36.11
#